data_AF-A0A6V7UAL9-F1
#
_entry.id   AF-A0A6V7UAL9-F1
#
_cell.length_a   1.000
_cell.length_b   1.000
_cell.length_c   1.000
_cell.angle_alpha   90.00
_cell.angle_beta   90.00
_cell.angle_gamma   90.00
#
_symmetry.space_group_name_H-M   'P 1'
#
loop_
_entity.id
_entity.type
_entity.pdbx_description
1 polymer ?
#
loop_
_entity_poly.entity_id
_entity_poly.type
_entity_poly.pdbx_seq_one_letter_code
_entity_poly.pdbx_strand_id
1 'polypeptide(L)'
;MYSFSPTSSTATWEGGLPPQFARSKILYSDEFCKMTDEILIIKKFFFGTLRPKVVFLKDIRVVYFDEQTIAQRKYSHRRIWGRAHGKSIYWAADFKRCLPGIDKANKSDVIVDLEDGMLKGFTVSDVQSFLSVVRLCAPISTIIVDHLDFA
;
A
#
# COMPACT_ATOMS: atom_id res chain seq x y z
N MET A 1 13.62 35.57 -19.61
CA MET A 1 12.55 34.72 -20.17
C MET A 1 12.84 33.29 -19.74
N TYR A 2 12.07 32.75 -18.79
CA TYR A 2 12.17 31.33 -18.43
C TYR A 2 11.02 30.61 -19.12
N SER A 3 11.35 29.80 -20.13
CA SER A 3 10.41 28.91 -20.79
C SER A 3 10.11 27.74 -19.86
N PHE A 4 8.91 27.69 -19.30
CA PHE A 4 8.39 26.49 -18.66
C PHE A 4 8.00 25.50 -19.76
N SER A 5 8.72 24.39 -19.85
CA SER A 5 8.27 23.24 -20.65
C SER A 5 6.93 22.74 -20.10
N PRO A 6 5.95 22.42 -20.94
CA PRO A 6 4.66 21.94 -20.47
C PRO A 6 4.88 20.56 -19.83
N THR A 7 4.59 20.46 -18.53
CA THR A 7 4.49 19.18 -17.83
C THR A 7 3.42 18.34 -18.52
N SER A 8 3.88 17.29 -19.19
CA SER A 8 3.06 16.22 -19.77
C SER A 8 1.94 15.86 -18.80
N SER A 9 0.70 15.92 -19.31
CA SER A 9 -0.51 15.62 -18.57
C SER A 9 -0.41 14.25 -17.94
N THR A 10 -0.31 14.21 -16.61
CA THR A 10 -0.50 12.97 -15.85
C THR A 10 -1.95 12.56 -15.98
N ALA A 11 -2.21 11.73 -16.99
CA ALA A 11 -3.46 11.00 -17.14
C ALA A 11 -3.76 10.31 -15.81
N THR A 12 -4.92 10.60 -15.28
CA THR A 12 -5.54 9.86 -14.18
C THR A 12 -5.60 8.40 -14.58
N TRP A 13 -4.80 7.55 -13.93
CA TRP A 13 -4.85 6.08 -14.05
C TRP A 13 -6.13 5.56 -13.38
N GLU A 14 -7.29 5.97 -13.88
CA GLU A 14 -8.58 5.42 -13.46
C GLU A 14 -8.68 4.00 -14.02
N GLY A 15 -8.14 3.04 -13.28
CA GLY A 15 -8.35 1.61 -13.49
C GLY A 15 -7.18 0.84 -14.10
N GLY A 16 -6.18 1.49 -14.72
CA GLY A 16 -5.07 0.84 -15.43
C GLY A 16 -3.74 0.75 -14.67
N LEU A 17 -2.78 0.03 -15.25
CA LEU A 17 -1.36 0.11 -14.88
C LEU A 17 -0.73 1.38 -15.52
N PRO A 18 0.36 1.94 -14.96
CA PRO A 18 1.11 2.99 -15.65
C PRO A 18 1.57 2.51 -17.05
N PRO A 19 1.74 3.39 -18.06
CA PRO A 19 1.95 3.01 -19.46
C PRO A 19 3.16 2.12 -19.66
N GLN A 20 4.22 2.38 -18.87
CA GLN A 20 5.44 1.60 -18.89
C GLN A 20 5.24 0.15 -18.44
N PHE A 21 4.16 -0.15 -17.70
CA PHE A 21 3.77 -1.49 -17.24
C PHE A 21 2.46 -1.96 -17.90
N ALA A 22 1.98 -1.31 -18.97
CA ALA A 22 0.69 -1.64 -19.57
C ALA A 22 0.60 -3.08 -20.10
N ARG A 23 1.75 -3.72 -20.36
CA ARG A 23 1.87 -5.11 -20.81
C ARG A 23 2.11 -6.11 -19.67
N SER A 24 2.34 -5.64 -18.45
CA SER A 24 2.64 -6.51 -17.31
C SER A 24 1.39 -7.24 -16.86
N LYS A 25 1.56 -8.52 -16.47
CA LYS A 25 0.46 -9.33 -15.96
C LYS A 25 0.14 -8.93 -14.53
N ILE A 26 -1.13 -8.67 -14.25
CA ILE A 26 -1.61 -8.44 -12.87
C ILE A 26 -1.68 -9.80 -12.18
N LEU A 27 -0.90 -9.96 -11.11
CA LEU A 27 -0.83 -11.17 -10.30
C LEU A 27 -1.75 -11.09 -9.09
N TYR A 28 -2.00 -9.87 -8.59
CA TYR A 28 -2.93 -9.61 -7.49
C TYR A 28 -3.63 -8.26 -7.67
N SER A 29 -4.91 -8.16 -7.34
CA SER A 29 -5.64 -6.90 -7.36
C SER A 29 -6.86 -6.98 -6.43
N ASP A 30 -7.00 -6.02 -5.55
CA ASP A 30 -8.16 -5.87 -4.67
C ASP A 30 -8.67 -4.42 -4.66
N GLU A 31 -9.46 -4.01 -3.66
CA GLU A 31 -9.95 -2.62 -3.55
C GLU A 31 -8.81 -1.62 -3.28
N PHE A 32 -7.73 -2.03 -2.63
CA PHE A 32 -6.75 -1.16 -1.99
C PHE A 32 -5.41 -1.11 -2.73
N CYS A 33 -5.05 -2.15 -3.46
CA CYS A 33 -3.82 -2.23 -4.21
C CYS A 33 -3.96 -3.08 -5.49
N LYS A 34 -2.92 -3.01 -6.32
CA LYS A 34 -2.69 -3.90 -7.47
C LYS A 34 -1.22 -4.27 -7.50
N MET A 35 -0.90 -5.50 -7.88
CA MET A 35 0.47 -5.97 -7.95
C MET A 35 0.68 -6.79 -9.22
N THR A 36 1.85 -6.56 -9.81
CA THR A 36 2.39 -7.28 -10.98
C THR A 36 3.63 -8.04 -10.53
N ASP A 37 4.41 -8.55 -11.46
CA ASP A 37 5.74 -9.11 -11.22
C ASP A 37 6.80 -8.06 -10.87
N GLU A 38 6.61 -6.79 -11.26
CA GLU A 38 7.61 -5.73 -11.05
C GLU A 38 7.21 -4.69 -10.01
N ILE A 39 5.92 -4.36 -9.94
CA ILE A 39 5.42 -3.24 -9.14
C ILE A 39 4.23 -3.60 -8.26
N LEU A 40 4.16 -2.92 -7.12
CA LEU A 40 3.02 -2.77 -6.23
C LEU A 40 2.46 -1.34 -6.38
N ILE A 41 1.17 -1.24 -6.66
CA ILE A 41 0.42 0.01 -6.72
C ILE A 41 -0.49 0.07 -5.50
N ILE A 42 -0.19 0.98 -4.58
CA ILE A 42 -1.04 1.29 -3.43
C ILE A 42 -2.02 2.38 -3.84
N LYS A 43 -3.32 2.09 -3.84
CA LYS A 43 -4.36 3.05 -4.24
C LYS A 43 -4.60 4.07 -3.13
N LYS A 44 -5.08 5.26 -3.51
CA LYS A 44 -5.49 6.31 -2.55
C LYS A 44 -4.42 6.66 -1.50
N PHE A 45 -3.15 6.65 -1.89
CA PHE A 45 -2.03 6.78 -0.95
C PHE A 45 -1.79 8.24 -0.53
N PHE A 46 -1.60 9.14 -1.50
CA PHE A 46 -1.18 10.50 -1.19
C PHE A 46 -2.30 11.33 -0.57
N PHE A 47 -2.00 11.94 0.58
CA PHE A 47 -2.91 12.84 1.29
C PHE A 47 -3.37 14.00 0.40
N GLY A 48 -4.65 14.36 0.49
CA GLY A 48 -5.29 15.43 -0.28
C GLY A 48 -5.57 15.11 -1.76
N THR A 49 -4.74 14.31 -2.41
CA THR A 49 -4.87 14.02 -3.86
C THR A 49 -5.44 12.63 -4.19
N LEU A 50 -5.41 11.69 -3.23
CA LEU A 50 -5.80 10.28 -3.42
C LEU A 50 -5.08 9.60 -4.58
N ARG A 51 -3.97 10.17 -5.05
CA ARG A 51 -3.16 9.56 -6.12
C ARG A 51 -2.55 8.26 -5.63
N PRO A 52 -2.45 7.24 -6.50
CA PRO A 52 -1.79 5.99 -6.15
C PRO A 52 -0.29 6.21 -5.95
N LYS A 53 0.32 5.36 -5.13
CA LYS A 53 1.77 5.25 -4.98
C LYS A 53 2.22 3.97 -5.67
N VAL A 54 3.20 4.11 -6.56
CA VAL A 54 3.87 2.95 -7.18
C VAL A 54 5.14 2.66 -6.38
N VAL A 55 5.37 1.38 -6.13
CA VAL A 55 6.50 0.80 -5.41
C VAL A 55 7.05 -0.32 -6.29
N PHE A 56 8.36 -0.40 -6.47
CA PHE A 56 8.96 -1.56 -7.14
C PHE A 56 9.13 -2.69 -6.14
N LEU A 57 8.76 -3.91 -6.54
CA LEU A 57 8.88 -5.09 -5.68
C LEU A 57 10.33 -5.39 -5.31
N LYS A 58 11.27 -5.12 -6.23
CA LYS A 58 12.72 -5.23 -6.00
C LYS A 58 13.26 -4.32 -4.88
N ASP A 59 12.54 -3.25 -4.54
CA ASP A 59 12.97 -2.28 -3.53
C ASP A 59 12.34 -2.59 -2.16
N ILE A 60 11.42 -3.56 -2.07
CA ILE A 60 10.79 -3.96 -0.81
C ILE A 60 11.81 -4.76 0.03
N ARG A 61 12.12 -4.25 1.22
CA ARG A 61 13.00 -4.94 2.18
C ARG A 61 12.22 -5.66 3.25
N VAL A 62 11.17 -5.04 3.78
CA VAL A 62 10.35 -5.62 4.85
C VAL A 62 8.88 -5.43 4.54
N VAL A 63 8.10 -6.50 4.74
CA VAL A 63 6.64 -6.48 4.69
C VAL A 63 6.12 -6.90 6.05
N TYR A 64 5.49 -5.95 6.74
CA TYR A 64 4.78 -6.24 7.99
C TYR A 64 3.30 -6.43 7.69
N PHE A 65 2.65 -7.37 8.36
CA PHE A 65 1.21 -7.54 8.27
C PHE A 65 0.55 -7.92 9.59
N ASP A 66 -0.71 -7.53 9.76
CA ASP A 66 -1.55 -8.00 10.86
C ASP A 66 -3.02 -8.02 10.44
N GLU A 67 -3.80 -8.93 11.01
CA GLU A 67 -5.24 -9.00 10.77
C GLU A 67 -5.96 -7.82 11.43
N GLN A 68 -7.01 -7.33 10.77
CA GLN A 68 -7.90 -6.33 11.34
C GLN A 68 -8.91 -7.01 12.26
N THR A 69 -8.82 -6.74 13.56
CA THR A 69 -9.77 -7.22 14.55
C THR A 69 -10.60 -6.06 15.12
N ILE A 70 -11.80 -6.38 15.61
CA ILE A 70 -12.74 -5.40 16.19
C ILE A 70 -12.13 -4.75 17.46
N ALA A 71 -11.26 -5.47 18.18
CA ALA A 71 -10.61 -5.03 19.42
C ALA A 71 -9.50 -3.99 19.20
N GLN A 72 -8.93 -3.88 18.00
CA GLN A 72 -7.81 -2.98 17.66
C GLN A 72 -8.22 -1.50 17.52
N ARG A 73 -9.39 -1.09 18.02
CA ARG A 73 -9.85 0.32 18.07
C ARG A 73 -8.97 1.21 18.96
N LYS A 74 -8.09 0.66 19.80
CA LYS A 74 -7.22 1.44 20.68
C LYS A 74 -5.93 1.84 19.96
N TYR A 75 -6.05 2.99 19.31
CA TYR A 75 -5.04 3.83 18.68
C TYR A 75 -3.62 3.77 19.27
N SER A 76 -2.64 3.65 18.37
CA SER A 76 -1.58 4.68 18.26
C SER A 76 -0.88 4.71 16.89
N HIS A 77 -0.78 3.57 16.17
CA HIS A 77 -0.02 3.50 14.90
C HIS A 77 -0.86 3.40 13.61
N ARG A 78 -2.09 2.87 13.70
CA ARG A 78 -2.97 2.63 12.53
C ARG A 78 -3.83 3.86 12.26
N ARG A 79 -3.75 4.40 11.05
CA ARG A 79 -4.56 5.56 10.63
C ARG A 79 -5.45 5.23 9.46
N ILE A 80 -6.55 5.95 9.40
CA ILE A 80 -7.51 5.93 8.29
C ILE A 80 -6.84 6.44 7.02
N TRP A 81 -5.96 7.45 7.16
CA TRP A 81 -5.22 8.08 6.09
C TRP A 81 -4.10 8.96 6.65
N GLY A 82 -3.01 9.13 5.90
CA GLY A 82 -1.94 10.08 6.21
C GLY A 82 -0.91 9.56 7.23
N ARG A 83 -0.05 10.47 7.71
CA ARG A 83 1.09 10.12 8.57
C ARG A 83 0.64 9.74 9.98
N ALA A 84 1.07 8.59 10.50
CA ALA A 84 0.90 8.21 11.90
C ALA A 84 1.77 9.08 12.85
N HIS A 85 1.31 9.36 14.07
CA HIS A 85 2.15 10.07 15.04
C HIS A 85 3.29 9.18 15.54
N GLY A 86 4.46 9.77 15.76
CA GLY A 86 5.62 9.08 16.35
C GLY A 86 6.43 8.18 15.41
N LYS A 87 5.89 7.74 14.26
CA LYS A 87 6.60 6.92 13.27
C LYS A 87 6.47 7.50 11.85
N SER A 88 7.42 7.22 10.97
CA SER A 88 7.39 7.65 9.56
C SER A 88 6.45 6.78 8.70
N ILE A 89 5.34 6.29 9.26
CA ILE A 89 4.34 5.50 8.54
C ILE A 89 3.32 6.45 7.92
N TYR A 90 3.13 6.33 6.61
CA TYR A 90 2.07 6.99 5.86
C TYR A 90 1.04 5.97 5.41
N TRP A 91 -0.20 6.17 5.82
CA TRP A 91 -1.33 5.30 5.50
C TRP A 91 -2.05 5.76 4.25
N ALA A 92 -2.39 4.82 3.37
CA ALA A 92 -3.37 4.99 2.32
C ALA A 92 -4.78 5.14 2.90
N ALA A 93 -5.66 5.81 2.16
CA ALA A 93 -7.01 6.08 2.63
C ALA A 93 -7.90 4.83 2.61
N ASP A 94 -8.41 4.45 3.78
CA ASP A 94 -9.47 3.45 3.95
C ASP A 94 -10.60 4.00 4.85
N PHE A 95 -11.43 4.88 4.27
CA PHE A 95 -12.53 5.51 4.98
C PHE A 95 -13.61 4.50 5.43
N LYS A 96 -13.75 3.36 4.73
CA LYS A 96 -14.76 2.34 5.04
C LYS A 96 -14.52 1.73 6.43
N ARG A 97 -13.29 1.70 6.92
CA ARG A 97 -12.96 1.25 8.29
C ARG A 97 -13.64 2.04 9.40
N CYS A 98 -14.08 3.26 9.15
CA CYS A 98 -14.70 4.10 10.17
C CYS A 98 -16.23 4.07 10.14
N LEU A 99 -16.81 3.46 9.10
CA LEU A 99 -18.25 3.40 8.97
C LEU A 99 -18.80 2.33 9.93
N PRO A 100 -19.83 2.66 10.73
CA PRO A 100 -20.51 1.66 11.55
C PRO A 100 -21.20 0.63 10.65
N GLY A 101 -21.21 -0.63 11.08
CA GLY A 101 -21.89 -1.73 10.36
C GLY A 101 -21.10 -2.34 9.18
N ILE A 102 -19.92 -1.81 8.83
CA ILE A 102 -19.04 -2.44 7.84
C ILE A 102 -18.25 -3.57 8.50
N ASP A 103 -18.32 -4.75 7.90
CA ASP A 103 -17.49 -5.88 8.29
C ASP A 103 -16.00 -5.60 7.97
N LYS A 104 -15.19 -5.79 9.00
CA LYS A 104 -13.74 -5.62 8.98
C LYS A 104 -13.01 -6.96 8.98
N ALA A 105 -13.76 -8.06 9.13
CA ALA A 105 -13.22 -9.39 9.03
C ALA A 105 -12.60 -9.60 7.65
N ASN A 106 -11.61 -10.50 7.61
CA ASN A 106 -10.90 -10.89 6.39
C ASN A 106 -10.16 -9.74 5.70
N LYS A 107 -9.78 -8.69 6.43
CA LYS A 107 -8.85 -7.67 5.92
C LYS A 107 -7.64 -7.59 6.82
N SER A 108 -6.51 -7.21 6.25
CA SER A 108 -5.26 -7.07 6.98
C SER A 108 -4.68 -5.68 6.74
N ASP A 109 -3.99 -5.18 7.76
CA ASP A 109 -3.10 -4.05 7.68
C ASP A 109 -1.76 -4.53 7.15
N VAL A 110 -1.23 -3.86 6.12
CA VAL A 110 0.09 -4.16 5.56
C VAL A 110 0.93 -2.89 5.58
N ILE A 111 2.21 -3.03 5.93
CA ILE A 111 3.20 -1.97 5.83
C ILE A 111 4.38 -2.48 5.02
N VAL A 112 4.76 -1.73 3.98
CA VAL A 112 5.97 -2.01 3.20
C VAL A 112 7.07 -0.99 3.53
N ASP A 113 8.27 -1.51 3.78
CA ASP A 113 9.50 -0.74 4.00
C ASP A 113 10.42 -0.86 2.78
N LEU A 114 10.82 0.30 2.25
CA LEU A 114 11.77 0.42 1.14
C LEU A 114 13.11 1.01 1.59
N GLU A 115 13.30 1.24 2.89
CA GLU A 115 14.44 1.98 3.47
C GLU A 115 14.56 3.43 2.98
N ASP A 116 13.50 3.99 2.39
CA ASP A 116 13.46 5.38 1.91
C ASP A 116 13.11 6.40 3.01
N GLY A 117 13.18 5.96 4.28
CA GLY A 117 12.83 6.76 5.46
C GLY A 117 11.32 6.91 5.70
N MET A 118 10.47 6.28 4.88
CA MET A 118 9.02 6.31 5.02
C MET A 118 8.42 4.91 4.87
N LEU A 119 7.63 4.48 5.84
CA LEU A 119 6.87 3.24 5.78
C LEU A 119 5.53 3.50 5.09
N LYS A 120 5.10 2.60 4.19
CA LYS A 120 3.85 2.76 3.43
C LYS A 120 2.82 1.75 3.93
N GLY A 121 1.84 2.24 4.70
CA GLY A 121 0.75 1.45 5.26
C GLY A 121 -0.49 1.47 4.38
N PHE A 122 -1.16 0.33 4.25
CA PHE A 122 -2.41 0.20 3.50
C PHE A 122 -3.18 -1.05 3.91
N THR A 123 -4.45 -1.13 3.49
CA THR A 123 -5.29 -2.31 3.69
C THR A 123 -5.08 -3.32 2.57
N VAL A 124 -5.25 -4.61 2.88
CA VAL A 124 -5.33 -5.70 1.90
C VAL A 124 -6.54 -6.58 2.22
N SER A 125 -7.25 -7.05 1.19
CA SER A 125 -8.46 -7.89 1.33
C SER A 125 -8.16 -9.39 1.46
N ASP A 126 -7.01 -9.86 1.01
CA ASP A 126 -6.55 -11.23 1.21
C ASP A 126 -5.04 -11.22 1.35
N VAL A 127 -4.57 -11.25 2.60
CA VAL A 127 -3.15 -11.17 2.91
C VAL A 127 -2.39 -12.40 2.45
N GLN A 128 -3.01 -13.58 2.39
CA GLN A 128 -2.31 -14.80 1.97
C GLN A 128 -2.03 -14.76 0.47
N SER A 129 -3.03 -14.40 -0.33
CA SER A 129 -2.85 -14.18 -1.77
C SER A 129 -1.83 -13.07 -2.04
N PHE A 130 -1.91 -11.96 -1.31
CA PHE A 130 -0.92 -10.87 -1.42
C PHE A 130 0.51 -11.36 -1.11
N LEU A 131 0.72 -12.01 0.03
CA LEU A 131 2.05 -12.49 0.43
C LEU A 131 2.59 -13.58 -0.49
N SER A 132 1.73 -14.40 -1.12
CA SER A 132 2.16 -15.39 -2.11
C SER A 132 2.85 -14.75 -3.30
N VAL A 133 2.33 -13.62 -3.78
CA VAL A 133 2.92 -12.88 -4.92
C VAL A 133 4.16 -12.12 -4.48
N VAL A 134 4.17 -11.54 -3.28
CA VAL A 134 5.39 -10.93 -2.72
C VAL A 134 6.53 -11.95 -2.64
N ARG A 135 6.27 -13.15 -2.12
CA ARG A 135 7.28 -14.23 -2.04
C ARG A 135 7.77 -14.70 -3.41
N LEU A 136 6.93 -14.61 -4.44
CA LEU A 136 7.28 -15.01 -5.79
C LEU A 136 8.12 -13.95 -6.52
N CYS A 137 7.84 -12.67 -6.29
CA CYS A 137 8.33 -11.59 -7.14
C CYS A 137 9.29 -10.62 -6.44
N ALA A 138 9.24 -10.49 -5.12
CA ALA A 138 10.17 -9.67 -4.37
C ALA A 138 11.52 -10.41 -4.18
N PRO A 139 12.62 -9.70 -3.87
CA PRO A 139 13.92 -10.31 -3.61
C PRO A 139 13.84 -11.36 -2.51
N ILE A 140 14.64 -12.42 -2.61
CA ILE A 140 14.69 -13.48 -1.59
C ILE A 140 15.10 -12.95 -0.19
N SER A 141 15.77 -11.80 -0.15
CA SER A 141 16.14 -11.08 1.08
C SER A 141 14.97 -10.32 1.72
N THR A 142 13.79 -10.31 1.10
CA THR A 142 12.60 -9.63 1.66
C THR A 142 12.16 -10.34 2.93
N ILE A 143 12.12 -9.58 4.03
CA ILE A 143 11.68 -10.08 5.33
C ILE A 143 10.18 -9.91 5.44
N ILE A 144 9.46 -10.97 5.81
CA ILE A 144 8.01 -10.93 6.07
C ILE A 144 7.82 -11.12 7.57
N VAL A 145 7.16 -10.16 8.22
CA VAL A 145 6.96 -10.11 9.66
C VAL A 145 5.46 -10.10 9.95
N ASP A 146 5.01 -11.06 10.75
CA ASP A 146 3.68 -11.11 11.32
C ASP A 146 3.58 -10.26 12.59
N HIS A 147 2.36 -9.89 12.97
CA HIS A 147 2.06 -9.07 14.14
C HIS A 147 2.73 -7.68 14.08
N LEU A 148 1.94 -6.65 13.74
CA LEU A 148 2.36 -5.24 13.70
C LEU A 148 2.62 -4.69 15.13
N ASP A 149 3.54 -5.28 15.87
CA ASP A 149 4.00 -4.84 17.18
C ASP A 149 5.15 -3.85 17.00
N PHE A 150 4.76 -2.63 16.66
CA PHE A 150 5.65 -1.49 16.63
C PHE A 150 5.80 -0.93 18.04
N ALA A 151 6.58 -1.61 18.89
CA ALA A 151 7.00 -1.11 20.21
C ALA A 151 7.56 0.32 20.14
#